data_AF-A0A0R0ABI3-F1
#
_entry.id   AF-A0A0R0ABI3-F1
#
_cell.length_a   1.000
_cell.length_b   1.000
_cell.length_c   1.000
_cell.angle_alpha   90.00
_cell.angle_beta   90.00
_cell.angle_gamma   90.00
#
_symmetry.space_group_name_H-M   'P 1'
#
loop_
_entity.id
_entity.type
_entity.pdbx_description
1 polymer ?
#
loop_
_entity_poly.entity_id
_entity_poly.type
_entity_poly.pdbx_seq_one_letter_code
_entity_poly.pdbx_strand_id
1 'polypeptide(L)'
;MRLQKIEPRHYAWLDPNDQCLYYGDYTSGGGFEASDTNRQILNLKKKPTAKQGELYYKEKAVTYWGATLRKLLTLENTQAGYTFVPMPGSKPLGHPEYDDRMHRVLQHMRAGIQGVDVRPLLKQVKDRAAQHEGAGRMSPTDLCKTLAVDHSLIPPPVASTIVVVDDVITMGASFAAAKSMLMPLPNVTRVVGVFLAKTIWQTPDFDDDF
;
A
#
# COMPACT_ATOMS: atom_id res chain seq x y z
N MET A 1 2.73 4.51 -19.43
CA MET A 1 1.61 4.64 -18.46
C MET A 1 2.04 5.64 -17.38
N ARG A 2 1.09 6.42 -16.82
CA ARG A 2 1.33 7.39 -15.73
C ARG A 2 0.43 7.07 -14.54
N LEU A 3 0.79 7.55 -13.35
CA LEU A 3 -0.12 7.50 -12.20
C LEU A 3 -1.38 8.32 -12.49
N GLN A 4 -2.53 7.79 -12.07
CA GLN A 4 -3.85 8.39 -12.21
C GLN A 4 -4.34 8.86 -10.84
N LYS A 5 -5.13 9.94 -10.80
CA LYS A 5 -5.71 10.46 -9.56
C LYS A 5 -6.94 9.65 -9.16
N ILE A 6 -7.06 9.41 -7.86
CA ILE A 6 -8.28 8.88 -7.25
C ILE A 6 -9.25 10.03 -7.02
N GLU A 7 -10.53 9.78 -7.32
CA GLU A 7 -11.64 10.66 -6.94
C GLU A 7 -12.11 10.28 -5.52
N PRO A 8 -11.78 11.05 -4.46
CA PRO A 8 -12.01 10.62 -3.08
C PRO A 8 -13.48 10.35 -2.76
N ARG A 9 -14.40 11.05 -3.43
CA ARG A 9 -15.86 10.89 -3.27
C ARG A 9 -16.38 9.47 -3.52
N HIS A 10 -15.62 8.61 -4.21
CA HIS A 10 -16.00 7.21 -4.45
C HIS A 10 -15.50 6.25 -3.36
N TYR A 11 -14.81 6.75 -2.32
CA TYR A 11 -14.18 5.95 -1.28
C TYR A 11 -14.69 6.38 0.08
N ALA A 12 -15.30 5.43 0.81
CA ALA A 12 -16.00 5.70 2.07
C ALA A 12 -15.14 6.38 3.16
N TRP A 13 -13.81 6.22 3.11
CA TRP A 13 -12.89 6.68 4.15
C TRP A 13 -11.91 7.76 3.69
N LEU A 14 -12.00 8.25 2.45
CA LEU A 14 -11.16 9.35 1.99
C LEU A 14 -11.83 10.69 2.23
N ASP A 15 -11.05 11.67 2.68
CA ASP A 15 -11.46 13.07 2.73
C ASP A 15 -11.48 13.66 1.30
N PRO A 16 -12.39 14.60 0.98
CA PRO A 16 -12.41 15.26 -0.33
C PRO A 16 -11.08 15.89 -0.78
N ASN A 17 -10.21 16.26 0.17
CA ASN A 17 -8.90 16.86 -0.11
C ASN A 17 -7.76 15.83 -0.16
N ASP A 18 -8.05 14.53 0.02
CA ASP A 18 -7.04 13.49 -0.04
C ASP A 18 -6.42 13.39 -1.43
N GLN A 19 -5.09 13.50 -1.46
CA GLN A 19 -4.31 13.31 -2.66
C GLN A 19 -3.88 11.85 -2.73
N CYS A 20 -4.59 11.08 -3.55
CA CYS A 20 -4.32 9.67 -3.75
C CYS A 20 -4.12 9.37 -5.25
N LEU A 21 -3.12 8.54 -5.56
CA LEU A 21 -2.72 8.16 -6.90
C LEU A 21 -2.71 6.64 -7.04
N TYR A 22 -3.03 6.12 -8.23
CA TYR A 22 -2.93 4.69 -8.52
C TYR A 22 -2.31 4.42 -9.89
N TYR A 23 -1.74 3.22 -10.09
CA TYR A 23 -1.18 2.81 -11.37
C TYR A 23 -2.16 2.01 -12.23
N GLY A 24 -2.63 0.86 -11.73
CA GLY A 24 -3.46 -0.08 -12.49
C GLY A 24 -4.84 -0.32 -11.89
N ASP A 25 -5.63 -1.15 -12.56
CA ASP A 25 -6.93 -1.60 -12.10
C ASP A 25 -6.84 -3.04 -11.59
N TYR A 26 -7.36 -3.28 -10.40
CA TYR A 26 -7.48 -4.59 -9.78
C TYR A 26 -8.96 -5.00 -9.77
N THR A 27 -9.34 -5.94 -10.62
CA THR A 27 -10.70 -6.48 -10.66
C THR A 27 -10.94 -7.32 -9.41
N SER A 28 -11.88 -6.91 -8.56
CA SER A 28 -12.25 -7.66 -7.36
C SER A 28 -12.93 -8.97 -7.73
N GLY A 29 -12.57 -10.06 -7.07
CA GLY A 29 -12.98 -11.41 -7.47
C GLY A 29 -12.30 -11.91 -8.76
N GLY A 30 -11.61 -11.03 -9.50
CA GLY A 30 -10.84 -11.37 -10.68
C GLY A 30 -9.61 -12.21 -10.33
N GLY A 31 -9.49 -13.38 -10.96
CA GLY A 31 -8.33 -14.25 -10.82
C GLY A 31 -7.08 -13.73 -11.54
N PHE A 32 -6.08 -14.60 -11.67
CA PHE A 32 -4.81 -14.30 -12.34
C PHE A 32 -4.97 -13.84 -13.80
N GLU A 33 -5.98 -14.35 -14.51
CA GLU A 33 -6.22 -14.07 -15.92
C GLU A 33 -7.05 -12.80 -16.15
N ALA A 34 -7.53 -12.14 -15.09
CA ALA A 34 -8.36 -10.94 -15.24
C ALA A 34 -7.59 -9.76 -15.87
N SER A 35 -6.30 -9.61 -15.51
CA SER A 35 -5.40 -8.61 -16.10
C SER A 35 -3.95 -8.86 -15.68
N ASP A 36 -2.99 -8.22 -16.36
CA ASP A 36 -1.60 -8.20 -15.89
C ASP A 36 -1.50 -7.58 -14.49
N THR A 37 -2.27 -6.55 -14.19
CA THR A 37 -2.29 -5.92 -12.85
C THR A 37 -2.77 -6.90 -11.79
N ASN A 38 -3.87 -7.64 -12.04
CA ASN A 38 -4.36 -8.69 -11.14
C ASN A 38 -3.29 -9.75 -10.90
N ARG A 39 -2.64 -10.26 -11.95
CA ARG A 39 -1.56 -11.24 -11.84
C ARG A 39 -0.40 -10.72 -10.98
N GLN A 40 0.08 -9.50 -11.21
CA GLN A 40 1.20 -8.94 -10.46
C GLN A 40 0.82 -8.66 -8.99
N ILE A 41 -0.39 -8.19 -8.72
CA ILE A 41 -0.90 -8.02 -7.35
C ILE A 41 -1.03 -9.38 -6.65
N LEU A 42 -1.61 -10.39 -7.29
CA LEU A 42 -1.79 -11.72 -6.70
C LEU A 42 -0.44 -12.38 -6.42
N ASN A 43 0.54 -12.26 -7.32
CA ASN A 43 1.91 -12.70 -7.09
C ASN A 43 2.57 -11.99 -5.91
N LEU A 44 2.42 -10.66 -5.83
CA LEU A 44 2.93 -9.85 -4.74
C LEU A 44 2.30 -10.25 -3.39
N LYS A 45 1.04 -10.67 -3.39
CA LYS A 45 0.26 -11.06 -2.20
C LYS A 45 0.54 -12.48 -1.70
N LYS A 46 1.38 -13.27 -2.38
CA LYS A 46 1.74 -14.63 -1.96
C LYS A 46 2.34 -14.63 -0.55
N LYS A 47 1.94 -15.62 0.25
CA LYS A 47 2.33 -15.74 1.66
C LYS A 47 3.83 -16.05 1.82
N PRO A 48 4.50 -15.57 2.88
CA PRO A 48 5.89 -15.94 3.18
C PRO A 48 6.11 -17.45 3.36
N THR A 49 5.08 -18.18 3.80
CA THR A 49 5.07 -19.62 4.03
C THR A 49 4.70 -20.45 2.78
N ALA A 50 4.54 -19.80 1.61
CA ALA A 50 4.19 -20.47 0.37
C ALA A 50 5.34 -21.34 -0.18
N LYS A 51 5.04 -22.19 -1.17
CA LYS A 51 6.05 -23.06 -1.81
C LYS A 51 7.11 -22.22 -2.52
N GLN A 52 8.33 -22.75 -2.67
CA GLN A 52 9.45 -22.05 -3.31
C GLN A 52 9.11 -21.49 -4.71
N GLY A 53 8.40 -22.26 -5.53
CA GLY A 53 7.97 -21.80 -6.86
C GLY A 53 7.01 -20.60 -6.80
N GLU A 54 6.21 -20.48 -5.75
CA GLU A 54 5.34 -19.33 -5.54
C GLU A 54 6.14 -18.12 -5.06
N LEU A 55 7.08 -18.33 -4.13
CA LEU A 55 7.97 -17.27 -3.66
C LEU A 55 8.80 -16.68 -4.82
N TYR A 56 9.23 -17.50 -5.77
CA TYR A 56 9.88 -17.00 -7.00
C TYR A 56 9.03 -15.96 -7.75
N TYR A 57 7.72 -16.19 -7.91
CA TYR A 57 6.83 -15.22 -8.55
C TYR A 57 6.57 -14.00 -7.69
N LYS A 58 6.57 -14.14 -6.36
CA LYS A 58 6.51 -12.99 -5.44
C LYS A 58 7.73 -12.08 -5.60
N GLU A 59 8.93 -12.65 -5.65
CA GLU A 59 10.18 -11.91 -5.88
C GLU A 59 10.15 -11.15 -7.21
N LYS A 60 9.65 -11.79 -8.27
CA LYS A 60 9.43 -11.12 -9.57
C LYS A 60 8.45 -9.96 -9.46
N ALA A 61 7.34 -10.12 -8.76
CA ALA A 61 6.35 -9.06 -8.58
C ALA A 61 6.90 -7.89 -7.76
N VAL A 62 7.69 -8.15 -6.70
CA VAL A 62 8.37 -7.12 -5.92
C VAL A 62 9.31 -6.29 -6.81
N THR A 63 10.11 -6.96 -7.66
CA THR A 63 11.03 -6.31 -8.60
C THR A 63 10.26 -5.51 -9.66
N TYR A 64 9.20 -6.09 -10.23
CA TYR A 64 8.33 -5.43 -11.20
C TYR A 64 7.74 -4.13 -10.66
N TRP A 65 7.16 -4.17 -9.45
CA TRP A 65 6.53 -2.99 -8.86
C TRP A 65 7.56 -1.94 -8.45
N GLY A 66 8.72 -2.33 -7.93
CA GLY A 66 9.81 -1.39 -7.63
C GLY A 66 10.30 -0.67 -8.88
N ALA A 67 10.55 -1.41 -9.98
CA ALA A 67 10.95 -0.82 -11.25
C ALA A 67 9.86 0.06 -11.87
N THR A 68 8.58 -0.32 -11.71
CA THR A 68 7.43 0.45 -12.19
C THR A 68 7.33 1.78 -11.45
N LEU A 69 7.33 1.77 -10.11
CA LEU A 69 7.30 2.99 -9.30
C LEU A 69 8.49 3.91 -9.59
N ARG A 70 9.69 3.35 -9.76
CA ARG A 70 10.89 4.13 -10.12
C ARG A 70 10.68 4.93 -11.41
N LYS A 71 10.13 4.29 -12.45
CA LYS A 71 9.87 4.95 -13.74
C LYS A 71 8.81 6.05 -13.63
N LEU A 72 7.85 5.89 -12.71
CA LEU A 72 6.70 6.79 -12.59
C LEU A 72 6.97 8.01 -11.72
N LEU A 73 7.79 7.87 -10.67
CA LEU A 73 7.93 8.89 -9.63
C LEU A 73 9.06 9.90 -9.88
N THR A 74 9.75 9.84 -11.03
CA THR A 74 10.87 10.74 -11.41
C THR A 74 11.77 11.07 -10.21
N LEU A 75 12.26 10.02 -9.54
CA LEU A 75 12.80 10.11 -8.18
C LEU A 75 13.98 11.08 -8.00
N GLU A 76 14.72 11.35 -9.07
CA GLU A 76 15.82 12.33 -9.09
C GLU A 76 15.32 13.75 -8.71
N ASN A 77 14.07 14.08 -9.03
CA ASN A 77 13.44 15.37 -8.68
C ASN A 77 12.73 15.35 -7.32
N THR A 78 12.72 14.22 -6.61
CA THR A 78 12.03 14.06 -5.30
C THR A 78 12.98 14.24 -4.12
N GLN A 79 14.26 14.49 -4.37
CA GLN A 79 15.27 14.65 -3.33
C GLN A 79 14.91 15.81 -2.38
N ALA A 80 15.03 15.56 -1.07
CA ALA A 80 14.74 16.46 0.06
C ALA A 80 13.25 16.80 0.36
N GLY A 81 12.30 16.52 -0.52
CA GLY A 81 10.89 16.90 -0.32
C GLY A 81 9.96 15.81 0.21
N TYR A 82 10.38 14.53 0.13
CA TYR A 82 9.49 13.38 0.33
C TYR A 82 10.11 12.29 1.22
N THR A 83 9.30 11.72 2.11
CA THR A 83 9.61 10.46 2.81
C THR A 83 8.59 9.41 2.38
N PHE A 84 9.05 8.31 1.80
CA PHE A 84 8.21 7.19 1.37
C PHE A 84 8.03 6.19 2.53
N VAL A 85 6.78 5.92 2.86
CA VAL A 85 6.39 5.02 3.96
C VAL A 85 5.61 3.84 3.38
N PRO A 86 6.13 2.61 3.44
CA PRO A 86 5.35 1.44 3.04
C PRO A 86 4.23 1.19 4.05
N MET A 87 3.03 0.90 3.57
CA MET A 87 1.98 0.35 4.42
C MET A 87 2.41 -1.06 4.90
N PRO A 88 2.39 -1.34 6.21
CA PRO A 88 2.78 -2.65 6.72
C PRO A 88 1.75 -3.72 6.37
N GLY A 89 2.20 -4.97 6.29
CA GLY A 89 1.30 -6.12 6.22
C GLY A 89 0.46 -6.29 7.50
N SER A 90 -0.56 -7.13 7.42
CA SER A 90 -1.51 -7.35 8.54
C SER A 90 -0.96 -8.15 9.71
N LYS A 91 0.24 -8.72 9.59
CA LYS A 91 0.87 -9.60 10.59
C LYS A 91 2.05 -8.88 11.26
N PRO A 92 2.18 -8.94 12.60
CA PRO A 92 3.27 -8.29 13.32
C PRO A 92 4.61 -8.97 13.07
N LEU A 93 5.70 -8.26 13.36
CA LEU A 93 7.04 -8.81 13.31
C LEU A 93 7.15 -10.04 14.23
N GLY A 94 7.79 -11.10 13.75
CA GLY A 94 7.91 -12.38 14.48
C GLY A 94 6.81 -13.40 14.15
N HIS A 95 5.72 -13.01 13.48
CA HIS A 95 4.71 -13.96 12.99
C HIS A 95 5.24 -14.71 11.75
N PRO A 96 4.97 -16.02 11.55
CA PRO A 96 5.46 -16.78 10.39
C PRO A 96 5.01 -16.22 9.03
N GLU A 97 3.83 -15.62 9.00
CA GLU A 97 3.29 -14.91 7.84
C GLU A 97 3.57 -13.39 7.84
N TYR A 98 4.55 -12.91 8.63
CA TYR A 98 5.02 -11.52 8.55
C TYR A 98 5.53 -11.21 7.15
N ASP A 99 5.07 -10.09 6.58
CA ASP A 99 5.30 -9.77 5.19
C ASP A 99 5.59 -8.27 5.00
N ASP A 100 6.82 -7.97 4.60
CA ASP A 100 7.35 -6.64 4.36
C ASP A 100 7.38 -6.26 2.88
N ARG A 101 6.57 -6.93 2.03
CA ARG A 101 6.54 -6.74 0.56
C ARG A 101 6.57 -5.29 0.09
N MET A 102 5.82 -4.37 0.72
CA MET A 102 5.79 -2.96 0.31
C MET A 102 7.10 -2.25 0.65
N HIS A 103 7.72 -2.59 1.80
CA HIS A 103 9.05 -2.10 2.11
C HIS A 103 10.05 -2.58 1.05
N ARG A 104 9.99 -3.86 0.69
CA ARG A 104 10.87 -4.44 -0.35
C ARG A 104 10.64 -3.81 -1.73
N VAL A 105 9.40 -3.56 -2.12
CA VAL A 105 9.07 -2.80 -3.34
C VAL A 105 9.71 -1.43 -3.33
N LEU A 106 9.65 -0.69 -2.22
CA LEU A 106 10.29 0.63 -2.11
C LEU A 106 11.83 0.55 -2.07
N GLN A 107 12.41 -0.51 -1.52
CA GLN A 107 13.85 -0.76 -1.62
C GLN A 107 14.27 -0.96 -3.09
N HIS A 108 13.54 -1.79 -3.84
CA HIS A 108 13.77 -1.93 -5.28
C HIS A 108 13.51 -0.63 -6.03
N MET A 109 12.52 0.16 -5.62
CA MET A 109 12.24 1.46 -6.24
C MET A 109 13.46 2.40 -6.14
N ARG A 110 14.09 2.51 -4.96
CA ARG A 110 15.22 3.42 -4.73
C ARG A 110 16.61 2.88 -5.12
N ALA A 111 16.75 1.58 -5.42
CA ALA A 111 18.07 0.98 -5.62
C ALA A 111 18.90 1.71 -6.71
N GLY A 112 20.10 2.16 -6.36
CA GLY A 112 20.97 2.93 -7.27
C GLY A 112 20.67 4.43 -7.35
N ILE A 113 19.73 4.96 -6.56
CA ILE A 113 19.41 6.38 -6.48
C ILE A 113 19.70 6.87 -5.06
N GLN A 114 20.57 7.88 -4.94
CA GLN A 114 20.89 8.50 -3.65
C GLN A 114 19.81 9.50 -3.23
N GLY A 115 19.68 9.74 -1.92
CA GLY A 115 18.79 10.78 -1.38
C GLY A 115 17.30 10.44 -1.34
N VAL A 116 16.88 9.25 -1.77
CA VAL A 116 15.48 8.79 -1.64
C VAL A 116 15.24 8.25 -0.24
N ASP A 117 14.44 8.97 0.54
CA ASP A 117 14.09 8.62 1.92
C ASP A 117 12.95 7.59 1.96
N VAL A 118 13.26 6.37 2.43
CA VAL A 118 12.30 5.26 2.58
C VAL A 118 12.36 4.77 4.01
N ARG A 119 11.26 4.87 4.76
CA ARG A 119 11.21 4.47 6.17
C ARG A 119 9.94 3.68 6.49
N PRO A 120 10.03 2.46 7.04
CA PRO A 120 8.87 1.69 7.52
C PRO A 120 8.36 2.25 8.86
N LEU A 121 7.86 3.50 8.84
CA LEU A 121 7.42 4.21 10.05
C LEU A 121 6.19 3.58 10.71
N LEU A 122 5.41 2.80 9.98
CA LEU A 122 4.24 2.11 10.51
C LEU A 122 4.54 0.62 10.69
N LYS A 123 4.19 0.08 11.85
CA LYS A 123 4.32 -1.34 12.16
C LYS A 123 3.02 -1.91 12.73
N GLN A 124 2.74 -3.16 12.38
CA GLN A 124 1.66 -3.94 12.99
C GLN A 124 2.11 -4.40 14.39
N VAL A 125 1.36 -4.05 15.44
CA VAL A 125 1.72 -4.35 16.84
C VAL A 125 0.80 -5.34 17.54
N LYS A 126 -0.35 -5.66 16.95
CA LYS A 126 -1.26 -6.68 17.47
C LYS A 126 -1.40 -7.80 16.44
N ASP A 127 -1.19 -9.03 16.91
CA ASP A 127 -1.57 -10.21 16.16
C ASP A 127 -3.10 -10.27 16.11
N ARG A 128 -3.63 -10.23 14.90
CA ARG A 128 -5.06 -10.37 14.69
C ARG A 128 -5.34 -11.87 14.83
N ALA A 129 -5.66 -12.33 16.04
CA ALA A 129 -6.41 -13.57 16.19
C ALA A 129 -7.60 -13.44 15.23
N ALA A 130 -7.70 -14.39 14.29
CA ALA A 130 -8.65 -14.32 13.19
C ALA A 130 -9.99 -13.83 13.72
N GLN A 131 -10.36 -12.59 13.39
CA GLN A 131 -11.74 -12.18 13.55
C GLN A 131 -12.49 -13.12 12.63
N HIS A 132 -13.17 -14.07 13.28
CA HIS A 132 -13.96 -15.13 12.69
C HIS A 132 -14.70 -14.62 11.45
N GLU A 133 -14.65 -15.46 10.41
CA GLU A 133 -15.60 -15.56 9.31
C GLU A 133 -16.83 -14.64 9.50
N GLY A 134 -16.76 -13.42 8.97
CA GLY A 134 -17.88 -12.47 8.99
C GLY A 134 -17.61 -11.07 9.54
N ALA A 135 -16.44 -10.79 10.15
CA ALA A 135 -16.11 -9.42 10.53
C ALA A 135 -15.85 -8.55 9.29
N GLY A 136 -16.74 -7.59 9.04
CA GLY A 136 -16.66 -6.65 7.92
C GLY A 136 -15.33 -5.89 7.83
N ARG A 137 -15.14 -5.15 6.73
CA ARG A 137 -13.94 -4.31 6.53
C ARG A 137 -13.68 -3.42 7.75
N MET A 138 -12.48 -3.50 8.31
CA MET A 138 -12.08 -2.69 9.46
C MET A 138 -12.17 -1.19 9.14
N SER A 139 -12.70 -0.41 10.08
CA SER A 139 -12.69 1.05 9.99
C SER A 139 -11.26 1.60 10.14
N PRO A 140 -10.98 2.85 9.73
CA PRO A 140 -9.70 3.50 10.00
C PRO A 140 -9.35 3.49 11.49
N THR A 141 -10.32 3.77 12.36
CA THR A 141 -10.14 3.77 13.82
C THR A 141 -9.73 2.40 14.34
N ASP A 142 -10.30 1.32 13.81
CA ASP A 142 -9.91 -0.03 14.21
C ASP A 142 -8.53 -0.40 13.70
N LEU A 143 -8.14 0.04 12.50
CA LEU A 143 -6.80 -0.15 11.97
C LEU A 143 -5.75 0.57 12.83
N CYS A 144 -6.01 1.80 13.26
CA CYS A 144 -5.13 2.55 14.17
C CYS A 144 -4.86 1.79 15.49
N LYS A 145 -5.84 1.03 16.02
CA LYS A 145 -5.64 0.21 17.23
C LYS A 145 -4.66 -0.95 17.05
N THR A 146 -4.34 -1.31 15.80
CA THR A 146 -3.47 -2.44 15.46
C THR A 146 -2.12 -2.02 14.89
N LEU A 147 -1.96 -0.73 14.60
CA LEU A 147 -0.75 -0.12 14.08
C LEU A 147 -0.07 0.70 15.18
N ALA A 148 1.24 0.91 15.04
CA ALA A 148 1.97 1.90 15.80
C ALA A 148 2.95 2.63 14.90
N VAL A 149 3.27 3.88 15.24
CA VAL A 149 4.41 4.59 14.66
C VAL A 149 5.69 4.09 15.34
N ASP A 150 6.70 3.75 14.53
CA ASP A 150 8.03 3.48 15.01
C ASP A 150 8.83 4.79 15.16
N HIS A 151 8.78 5.35 16.37
CA HIS A 151 9.43 6.62 16.67
C HIS A 151 10.97 6.57 16.54
N SER A 152 11.57 5.38 16.58
CA SER A 152 13.02 5.22 16.39
C SER A 152 13.49 5.57 14.98
N LEU A 153 12.58 5.53 14.00
CA LEU A 153 12.85 5.81 12.60
C LEU A 153 12.55 7.27 12.21
N ILE A 154 12.10 8.10 13.15
CA ILE A 154 11.80 9.52 12.90
C ILE A 154 13.07 10.36 12.74
N PRO A 155 14.15 10.20 13.54
CA PRO A 155 15.38 10.97 13.36
C PRO A 155 16.25 10.46 12.19
N PRO A 156 16.90 11.34 11.40
CA PRO A 156 16.66 12.80 11.33
C PRO A 156 15.24 13.08 10.79
N PRO A 157 14.60 14.22 11.13
CA PRO A 157 13.19 14.45 10.84
C PRO A 157 12.74 14.03 9.44
N VAL A 158 11.53 13.50 9.34
CA VAL A 158 10.90 13.16 8.06
C VAL A 158 10.69 14.42 7.21
N ALA A 159 10.57 14.24 5.91
CA ALA A 159 10.27 15.33 5.00
C ALA A 159 8.83 15.87 5.21
N SER A 160 8.58 17.07 4.70
CA SER A 160 7.28 17.73 4.89
C SER A 160 6.12 17.08 4.15
N THR A 161 6.42 16.30 3.10
CA THR A 161 5.46 15.41 2.44
C THR A 161 5.81 13.95 2.70
N ILE A 162 4.87 13.21 3.28
CA ILE A 162 4.93 11.76 3.39
C ILE A 162 4.16 11.13 2.23
N VAL A 163 4.72 10.10 1.61
CA VAL A 163 4.07 9.29 0.59
C VAL A 163 3.82 7.89 1.16
N VAL A 164 2.56 7.58 1.49
CA VAL A 164 2.15 6.24 1.93
C VAL A 164 1.95 5.38 0.69
N VAL A 165 2.66 4.25 0.62
CA VAL A 165 2.60 3.32 -0.51
C VAL A 165 1.99 1.99 -0.08
N ASP A 166 0.92 1.58 -0.76
CA ASP A 166 0.19 0.33 -0.48
C ASP A 166 -0.16 -0.41 -1.78
N ASP A 167 -0.57 -1.66 -1.68
CA ASP A 167 -0.85 -2.50 -2.85
C ASP A 167 -2.11 -2.06 -3.59
N VAL A 168 -3.28 -2.21 -2.99
CA VAL A 168 -4.57 -1.97 -3.62
C VAL A 168 -5.45 -1.13 -2.71
N ILE A 169 -5.94 -0.01 -3.23
CA ILE A 169 -6.98 0.74 -2.55
C ILE A 169 -8.37 0.19 -2.89
N THR A 170 -9.13 -0.09 -1.84
CA THR A 170 -10.54 -0.53 -1.91
C THR A 170 -11.46 0.60 -1.47
N MET A 171 -11.52 0.88 -0.16
CA MET A 171 -12.39 1.92 0.43
C MET A 171 -11.58 3.06 1.10
N GLY A 172 -10.26 2.98 1.12
CA GLY A 172 -9.37 4.00 1.70
C GLY A 172 -9.06 3.86 3.19
N ALA A 173 -9.60 2.85 3.89
CA ALA A 173 -9.49 2.76 5.36
C ALA A 173 -8.04 2.73 5.88
N SER A 174 -7.18 1.91 5.25
CA SER A 174 -5.76 1.79 5.60
C SER A 174 -5.01 3.11 5.42
N PHE A 175 -5.29 3.83 4.33
CA PHE A 175 -4.68 5.12 4.07
C PHE A 175 -5.14 6.17 5.08
N ALA A 176 -6.44 6.24 5.36
CA ALA A 176 -6.98 7.17 6.35
C ALA A 176 -6.37 6.94 7.73
N ALA A 177 -6.22 5.68 8.15
CA ALA A 177 -5.52 5.32 9.38
C ALA A 177 -4.06 5.79 9.35
N ALA A 178 -3.30 5.43 8.31
CA ALA A 178 -1.91 5.86 8.14
C ALA A 178 -1.76 7.38 8.16
N LYS A 179 -2.58 8.12 7.41
CA LYS A 179 -2.61 9.59 7.39
C LYS A 179 -2.85 10.14 8.79
N SER A 180 -3.84 9.63 9.52
CA SER A 180 -4.14 10.10 10.88
C SER A 180 -2.98 9.94 11.87
N MET A 181 -2.16 8.89 11.69
CA MET A 181 -1.00 8.59 12.55
C MET A 181 0.26 9.35 12.12
N LEU A 182 0.41 9.67 10.84
CA LEU A 182 1.61 10.28 10.26
C LEU A 182 1.53 11.81 10.17
N MET A 183 0.33 12.39 9.98
CA MET A 183 0.14 13.85 9.95
C MET A 183 0.61 14.57 11.24
N PRO A 184 0.46 14.01 12.45
CA PRO A 184 0.93 14.66 13.68
C PRO A 184 2.46 14.61 13.88
N LEU A 185 3.21 13.92 13.02
CA LEU A 185 4.66 13.83 13.16
C LEU A 185 5.33 15.20 12.88
N PRO A 186 6.49 15.47 13.51
CA PRO A 186 7.21 16.71 13.28
C PRO A 186 7.50 16.95 11.79
N ASN A 187 7.40 18.21 11.36
CA ASN A 187 7.61 18.70 9.99
C ASN A 187 6.58 18.25 8.94
N VAL A 188 5.70 17.29 9.24
CA VAL A 188 4.72 16.79 8.26
C VAL A 188 3.61 17.81 8.04
N THR A 189 3.44 18.21 6.79
CA THR A 189 2.37 19.13 6.35
C THR A 189 1.39 18.45 5.41
N ARG A 190 1.80 17.33 4.81
CA ARG A 190 1.02 16.62 3.81
C ARG A 190 1.32 15.13 3.82
N VAL A 191 0.27 14.32 3.66
CA VAL A 191 0.36 12.88 3.41
C VAL A 191 -0.37 12.57 2.11
N VAL A 192 0.31 11.87 1.20
CA VAL A 192 -0.18 11.46 -0.13
C VAL A 192 -0.24 9.95 -0.20
N GLY A 193 -1.30 9.39 -0.79
CA GLY A 193 -1.42 7.94 -1.04
C GLY A 193 -0.95 7.57 -2.43
N VAL A 194 -0.14 6.53 -2.57
CA VAL A 194 0.21 5.92 -3.86
C VAL A 194 -0.08 4.43 -3.81
N PHE A 195 -0.92 3.96 -4.72
CA PHE A 195 -1.38 2.58 -4.77
C PHE A 195 -0.92 1.91 -6.07
N LEU A 196 -0.52 0.64 -6.00
CA LEU A 196 -0.19 -0.12 -7.20
C LEU A 196 -1.44 -0.33 -8.06
N ALA A 197 -2.60 -0.48 -7.43
CA ALA A 197 -3.88 -0.52 -8.13
C ALA A 197 -5.06 0.07 -7.34
N LYS A 198 -6.13 0.45 -8.05
CA LYS A 198 -7.45 0.66 -7.46
C LYS A 198 -8.35 -0.55 -7.68
N THR A 199 -9.32 -0.77 -6.81
CA THR A 199 -10.29 -1.85 -6.99
C THR A 199 -11.36 -1.46 -8.00
N ILE A 200 -11.62 -2.35 -8.96
CA ILE A 200 -12.79 -2.32 -9.84
C ILE A 200 -13.75 -3.42 -9.39
N TRP A 201 -15.00 -3.05 -9.15
CA TRP A 201 -16.07 -3.99 -8.83
C TRP A 201 -16.74 -4.42 -10.14
N GLN A 202 -16.85 -5.73 -10.36
CA GLN A 202 -17.71 -6.21 -11.44
C GLN A 202 -19.15 -5.84 -11.07
N THR A 203 -19.85 -5.20 -11.99
CA THR A 203 -21.30 -5.07 -11.90
C THR A 203 -21.88 -6.48 -11.92
N PRO A 204 -22.86 -6.81 -11.06
CA PRO A 204 -23.64 -8.02 -11.26
C PRO A 204 -24.22 -7.98 -12.68
N ASP A 205 -24.08 -9.06 -13.43
CA ASP A 205 -24.92 -9.27 -14.62
C ASP A 205 -26.35 -9.36 -14.08
N PHE A 206 -27.13 -8.30 -14.27
CA PHE A 206 -28.58 -8.44 -14.19
C PHE A 206 -28.95 -9.14 -15.49
N ASP A 207 -29.18 -10.46 -15.41
CA ASP A 207 -29.87 -11.17 -16.49
C ASP A 207 -31.23 -10.46 -16.65
N ASP A 208 -31.36 -9.68 -17.72
CA ASP A 208 -32.62 -9.08 -18.18
C ASP A 208 -33.51 -10.22 -18.72
N ASP A 209 -33.97 -11.10 -17.83
CA ASP A 209 -35.07 -12.02 -18.10
C ASP A 209 -36.40 -11.28 -17.81
N PHE A 210 -36.86 -10.51 -18.81
CA PHE A 210 -38.25 -10.03 -18.94
C PHE A 210 -38.99 -10.84 -20.02
#